data_AF-A0A1A8AHS4-F1
#
_entry.id   AF-A0A1A8AHS4-F1
#
_cell.length_a   1.000
_cell.length_b   1.000
_cell.length_c   1.000
_cell.angle_alpha   90.00
_cell.angle_beta   90.00
_cell.angle_gamma   90.00
#
_symmetry.space_group_name_H-M   'P 1'
#
loop_
_entity.id
_entity.type
_entity.pdbx_description
1 polymer ?
#
loop_
_entity_poly.entity_id
_entity_poly.type
_entity_poly.pdbx_seq_one_letter_code
_entity_poly.pdbx_strand_id
1 'polypeptide(L)'
;MASAHVMKDTGPEPVPCMQPAMMMFSSKYWSRRGMSLDSAMFDHQNQQQQRHTGGRMSRRTSFSPIDERADGESTAGSGETAVVFSLKNEVGCLVKALKLFQEKRVNLKHIESRMSRRVPNEVEIFANCSCSKKEFNELLQHLKDQVNIISFNTPAHVWSAEADDEEVPWFPMKISELDQCSHRVLMYGSELDADHPGFKDNIYRERRKYFVEVAMNYKFGQPIPRIEYTPEEVRTWGVVFRELTKLYPTHACREYLKNLPLLTRYCGYKEDNIPQLEDVSLFLRDRSGFTVRPVAGYLSPRDFLAGLAYRVFNCTQYVRHSTDPLYTPEPDTCHELLGHVPLLADPKFAQFSQEIGLASLGASDEDVQKLATCYFFTIEFGLCKQEGQLRAYGAGLLSSIGELRHALSDEACVKMFDPKITCHQECLITTFQEVYFVSESFEEAKEKMREFAKTIKRPFSVYYNPYTQSVDLLKDTRSIENVVQDLRSDLTTICDALGKMNTYLGI
;
A
#
# COMPACT_ATOMS: atom_id res chain seq x y z
N MET A 1 -9.22 -15.25 -70.36
CA MET A 1 -9.81 -16.04 -69.26
C MET A 1 -8.86 -15.98 -68.09
N ALA A 2 -9.25 -15.25 -67.05
CA ALA A 2 -8.54 -15.15 -65.79
C ALA A 2 -8.87 -16.38 -64.92
N SER A 3 -7.91 -16.83 -64.10
CA SER A 3 -8.25 -17.53 -62.86
C SER A 3 -7.24 -17.14 -61.80
N ALA A 4 -7.77 -16.43 -60.81
CA ALA A 4 -7.08 -15.95 -59.63
C ALA A 4 -6.84 -17.11 -58.66
N HIS A 5 -5.65 -17.16 -58.06
CA HIS A 5 -5.44 -17.90 -56.81
C HIS A 5 -5.54 -16.92 -55.65
N VAL A 6 -6.60 -17.13 -54.88
CA VAL A 6 -7.01 -16.37 -53.70
C VAL A 6 -6.07 -16.72 -52.54
N MET A 7 -5.39 -15.72 -52.00
CA MET A 7 -4.78 -15.79 -50.67
C MET A 7 -5.90 -15.98 -49.64
N LYS A 8 -5.77 -17.00 -48.79
CA LYS A 8 -6.64 -17.15 -47.62
C LYS A 8 -6.27 -16.06 -46.62
N ASP A 9 -7.20 -15.13 -46.44
CA ASP A 9 -7.29 -14.25 -45.28
C ASP A 9 -7.26 -15.11 -44.01
N THR A 10 -6.19 -15.02 -43.24
CA THR A 10 -6.19 -15.36 -41.82
C THR A 10 -6.70 -14.11 -41.10
N GLY A 11 -7.97 -14.13 -40.71
CA GLY A 11 -8.56 -13.09 -39.87
C GLY A 11 -7.79 -12.92 -38.55
N PRO A 12 -8.03 -11.82 -37.80
CA PRO A 12 -7.30 -11.53 -36.58
C PRO A 12 -7.50 -12.68 -35.58
N GLU A 13 -6.39 -13.14 -34.98
CA GLU A 13 -6.43 -14.09 -33.88
C GLU A 13 -7.36 -13.58 -32.78
N PRO A 14 -8.14 -14.45 -32.12
CA PRO A 14 -9.03 -14.03 -31.05
C PRO A 14 -8.19 -13.45 -29.91
N VAL A 15 -8.48 -12.19 -29.57
CA VAL A 15 -7.94 -11.52 -28.37
C VAL A 15 -8.21 -12.42 -27.17
N PRO A 16 -7.18 -12.88 -26.43
CA PRO A 16 -7.40 -13.72 -25.26
C PRO A 16 -8.19 -12.93 -24.20
N CYS A 17 -9.28 -13.55 -23.75
CA CYS A 17 -10.21 -13.01 -22.79
C CYS A 17 -9.84 -13.45 -21.37
N MET A 18 -9.87 -12.48 -20.45
CA MET A 18 -10.00 -12.52 -18.99
C MET A 18 -8.75 -12.74 -18.12
N GLN A 19 -8.49 -11.70 -17.30
CA GLN A 19 -7.33 -11.42 -16.43
C GLN A 19 -7.89 -10.77 -15.13
N PRO A 20 -7.28 -10.88 -13.91
CA PRO A 20 -7.48 -9.88 -12.84
C PRO A 20 -6.19 -9.41 -12.12
N ALA A 21 -5.67 -8.18 -12.30
CA ALA A 21 -4.50 -7.65 -11.55
C ALA A 21 -4.66 -6.22 -10.97
N MET A 22 -4.34 -6.02 -9.69
CA MET A 22 -4.28 -4.72 -8.95
C MET A 22 -5.59 -4.09 -8.43
N MET A 23 -6.31 -4.84 -7.60
CA MET A 23 -7.60 -4.45 -7.00
C MET A 23 -7.60 -3.25 -6.03
N MET A 24 -6.44 -2.70 -5.65
CA MET A 24 -6.35 -1.59 -4.69
C MET A 24 -6.98 -0.29 -5.20
N PHE A 25 -6.98 -0.08 -6.52
CA PHE A 25 -7.23 1.23 -7.12
C PHE A 25 -8.60 1.36 -7.79
N SER A 26 -9.40 0.29 -7.84
CA SER A 26 -10.72 0.30 -8.49
C SER A 26 -11.86 0.43 -7.47
N SER A 27 -12.51 1.59 -7.40
CA SER A 27 -13.66 1.82 -6.51
C SER A 27 -14.85 0.90 -6.81
N LYS A 28 -15.13 0.66 -8.10
CA LYS A 28 -16.21 -0.24 -8.54
C LYS A 28 -15.95 -1.70 -8.21
N TYR A 29 -14.68 -2.11 -8.17
CA TYR A 29 -14.31 -3.46 -7.78
C TYR A 29 -14.72 -3.75 -6.31
N TRP A 30 -14.39 -2.83 -5.40
CA TRP A 30 -14.84 -2.90 -4.00
C TRP A 30 -16.37 -2.91 -3.90
N SER A 31 -17.04 -2.00 -4.64
CA SER A 31 -18.51 -1.94 -4.67
C SER A 31 -19.17 -3.23 -5.20
N ARG A 32 -18.59 -3.91 -6.21
CA ARG A 32 -19.15 -5.14 -6.81
C ARG A 32 -19.02 -6.36 -5.93
N ARG A 33 -18.02 -6.43 -5.03
CA ARG A 33 -17.94 -7.48 -4.01
C ARG A 33 -18.89 -7.24 -2.82
N GLY A 34 -19.77 -6.23 -2.90
CA GLY A 34 -20.70 -5.88 -1.81
C GLY A 34 -20.01 -5.25 -0.61
N MET A 35 -18.78 -4.73 -0.80
CA MET A 35 -17.96 -4.20 0.26
C MET A 35 -17.79 -2.69 0.03
N SER A 36 -18.35 -1.85 0.93
CA SER A 36 -17.87 -0.47 1.04
C SER A 36 -16.36 -0.49 1.37
N LEU A 37 -15.62 0.59 1.13
CA LEU A 37 -14.29 0.76 1.74
C LEU A 37 -14.36 0.54 3.27
N ASP A 38 -15.52 0.85 3.88
CA ASP A 38 -15.84 0.54 5.30
C ASP A 38 -16.03 -0.95 5.60
N SER A 39 -16.38 -1.75 4.59
CA SER A 39 -16.72 -3.18 4.73
C SER A 39 -15.57 -4.11 4.33
N ALA A 40 -14.43 -3.60 3.86
CA ALA A 40 -13.24 -4.42 3.60
C ALA A 40 -12.63 -5.04 4.88
N MET A 41 -13.20 -4.71 6.04
CA MET A 41 -13.05 -5.48 7.26
C MET A 41 -14.31 -6.32 7.45
N PHE A 42 -14.14 -7.63 7.62
CA PHE A 42 -15.16 -8.67 7.86
C PHE A 42 -15.66 -9.43 6.63
N ASP A 43 -15.01 -10.58 6.35
CA ASP A 43 -15.77 -11.84 6.26
C ASP A 43 -14.85 -13.06 6.44
N HIS A 44 -14.94 -13.72 7.59
CA HIS A 44 -15.02 -15.19 7.66
C HIS A 44 -15.19 -15.68 9.10
N GLN A 45 -16.37 -16.21 9.41
CA GLN A 45 -16.55 -17.58 9.91
C GLN A 45 -18.05 -17.90 10.03
N ASN A 46 -18.63 -18.55 9.03
CA ASN A 46 -19.60 -19.62 9.24
C ASN A 46 -20.00 -20.30 7.92
N GLN A 47 -19.16 -21.24 7.46
CA GLN A 47 -19.64 -22.34 6.63
C GLN A 47 -18.87 -23.62 6.97
N GLN A 48 -19.36 -24.35 7.98
CA GLN A 48 -19.30 -25.81 7.99
C GLN A 48 -20.22 -26.35 9.09
N GLN A 49 -21.45 -26.72 8.71
CA GLN A 49 -22.11 -27.98 9.08
C GLN A 49 -23.56 -27.97 8.58
N GLN A 50 -23.79 -28.52 7.39
CA GLN A 50 -25.09 -29.07 7.02
C GLN A 50 -25.05 -30.59 7.20
N ARG A 51 -25.80 -31.12 8.18
CA ARG A 51 -26.40 -32.45 8.11
C ARG A 51 -27.80 -32.44 8.72
N HIS A 52 -28.71 -33.09 8.01
CA HIS A 52 -30.15 -33.21 8.21
C HIS A 52 -30.59 -33.74 9.59
N THR A 53 -31.75 -33.27 10.09
CA THR A 53 -33.00 -34.04 10.28
C THR A 53 -34.11 -33.11 10.80
N GLY A 54 -35.36 -33.38 10.41
CA GLY A 54 -36.50 -32.48 10.63
C GLY A 54 -37.19 -32.60 12.00
N GLY A 55 -38.05 -31.64 12.32
CA GLY A 55 -38.98 -31.73 13.45
C GLY A 55 -39.45 -30.40 14.05
N ARG A 56 -40.64 -29.97 13.60
CA ARG A 56 -41.75 -29.31 14.35
C ARG A 56 -41.47 -28.15 15.35
N MET A 57 -42.19 -27.05 15.09
CA MET A 57 -42.38 -25.84 15.90
C MET A 57 -42.66 -26.08 17.40
N SER A 58 -42.08 -25.23 18.27
CA SER A 58 -42.77 -24.69 19.46
C SER A 58 -42.18 -23.33 19.90
N ARG A 59 -43.01 -22.53 20.56
CA ARG A 59 -42.98 -21.06 20.70
C ARG A 59 -42.23 -20.51 21.94
N ARG A 60 -41.78 -19.24 21.80
CA ARG A 60 -41.54 -18.15 22.82
C ARG A 60 -40.25 -18.27 23.66
N THR A 61 -39.52 -17.18 23.95
CA THR A 61 -39.94 -15.85 24.46
C THR A 61 -39.24 -14.64 23.82
N SER A 62 -40.00 -13.54 23.79
CA SER A 62 -39.74 -12.22 23.23
C SER A 62 -38.63 -11.41 23.92
N PHE A 63 -37.80 -10.74 23.12
CA PHE A 63 -37.21 -9.44 23.47
C PHE A 63 -37.94 -8.35 22.69
N SER A 64 -38.33 -7.28 23.38
CA SER A 64 -39.11 -6.15 22.85
C SER A 64 -38.31 -5.36 21.80
N PRO A 65 -38.98 -4.73 20.81
CA PRO A 65 -38.33 -3.81 19.88
C PRO A 65 -37.86 -2.56 20.63
N ILE A 66 -36.70 -2.02 20.22
CA ILE A 66 -36.24 -0.70 20.66
C ILE A 66 -37.04 0.35 19.87
N ASP A 67 -37.71 1.25 20.58
CA ASP A 67 -38.33 2.45 20.00
C ASP A 67 -37.21 3.37 19.47
N GLU A 68 -37.09 3.49 18.16
CA GLU A 68 -36.36 4.60 17.55
C GLU A 68 -37.16 5.89 17.74
N ARG A 69 -36.71 6.74 18.67
CA ARG A 69 -37.11 8.15 18.68
C ARG A 69 -36.15 8.94 17.80
N ALA A 70 -36.74 9.72 16.90
CA ALA A 70 -36.06 10.79 16.21
C ALA A 70 -35.76 11.92 17.20
N ASP A 71 -34.50 12.06 17.59
CA ASP A 71 -34.01 13.24 18.30
C ASP A 71 -32.85 13.85 17.52
N GLY A 72 -33.16 14.99 16.90
CA GLY A 72 -32.16 15.96 16.51
C GLY A 72 -31.69 16.66 17.78
N GLU A 73 -30.52 16.27 18.27
CA GLU A 73 -29.65 17.07 19.15
C GLU A 73 -28.22 16.60 18.91
N SER A 74 -27.35 17.55 18.54
CA SER A 74 -25.94 17.33 18.22
C SER A 74 -25.18 16.72 19.41
N THR A 75 -24.80 15.44 19.32
CA THR A 75 -23.88 14.80 20.27
C THR A 75 -22.45 15.20 19.93
N ALA A 76 -22.04 16.34 20.48
CA ALA A 76 -20.64 16.77 20.49
C ALA A 76 -19.77 15.77 21.28
N GLY A 77 -18.71 15.25 20.67
CA GLY A 77 -17.52 14.76 21.39
C GLY A 77 -17.31 13.25 21.58
N SER A 78 -17.83 12.37 20.70
CA SER A 78 -17.44 10.94 20.73
C SER A 78 -16.16 10.70 19.91
N GLY A 79 -15.01 10.53 20.56
CA GLY A 79 -13.75 10.16 19.89
C GLY A 79 -13.61 8.65 19.72
N GLU A 80 -12.94 8.20 18.66
CA GLU A 80 -12.50 6.81 18.55
C GLU A 80 -11.26 6.55 19.39
N THR A 81 -11.27 5.47 20.17
CA THR A 81 -10.20 5.13 21.10
C THR A 81 -10.02 3.62 21.18
N ALA A 82 -8.79 3.16 21.41
CA ALA A 82 -8.52 1.73 21.59
C ALA A 82 -7.89 1.44 22.95
N VAL A 83 -8.42 0.41 23.61
CA VAL A 83 -7.87 -0.13 24.86
C VAL A 83 -7.52 -1.61 24.68
N VAL A 84 -6.33 -1.98 25.11
CA VAL A 84 -5.86 -3.35 25.23
C VAL A 84 -5.78 -3.71 26.70
N PHE A 85 -6.42 -4.80 27.10
CA PHE A 85 -6.38 -5.27 28.49
C PHE A 85 -6.31 -6.80 28.58
N SER A 86 -5.67 -7.33 29.62
CA SER A 86 -5.55 -8.80 29.81
C SER A 86 -6.51 -9.34 30.86
N LEU A 87 -7.13 -10.48 30.55
CA LEU A 87 -8.04 -11.20 31.42
C LEU A 87 -7.55 -12.63 31.62
N LYS A 88 -7.84 -13.24 32.78
CA LYS A 88 -7.71 -14.69 32.93
C LYS A 88 -8.60 -15.42 31.93
N ASN A 89 -8.08 -16.50 31.35
CA ASN A 89 -8.81 -17.35 30.40
C ASN A 89 -9.83 -18.25 31.13
N GLU A 90 -10.80 -17.62 31.79
CA GLU A 90 -11.87 -18.27 32.55
C GLU A 90 -13.24 -17.84 32.01
N VAL A 91 -14.20 -18.76 32.03
CA VAL A 91 -15.57 -18.52 31.56
C VAL A 91 -16.20 -17.37 32.35
N GLY A 92 -16.62 -16.31 31.66
CA GLY A 92 -17.30 -15.17 32.25
C GLY A 92 -16.41 -13.96 32.58
N CYS A 93 -15.08 -14.07 32.51
CA CYS A 93 -14.19 -12.92 32.72
C CYS A 93 -14.37 -11.84 31.65
N LEU A 94 -14.46 -12.25 30.38
CA LEU A 94 -14.74 -11.33 29.28
C LEU A 94 -16.12 -10.67 29.45
N VAL A 95 -17.14 -11.45 29.82
CA VAL A 95 -18.50 -10.93 30.05
C VAL A 95 -18.51 -9.88 31.16
N LYS A 96 -17.76 -10.08 32.24
CA LYS A 96 -17.61 -9.08 33.32
C LYS A 96 -16.95 -7.80 32.82
N ALA A 97 -15.90 -7.91 32.01
CA ALA A 97 -15.24 -6.75 31.43
C ALA A 97 -16.19 -5.98 30.49
N LEU A 98 -16.94 -6.67 29.62
CA LEU A 98 -17.87 -6.02 28.68
C LEU A 98 -19.06 -5.36 29.38
N LYS A 99 -19.47 -5.85 30.56
CA LYS A 99 -20.46 -5.14 31.39
C LYS A 99 -19.97 -3.76 31.82
N LEU A 100 -18.67 -3.58 32.09
CA LEU A 100 -18.13 -2.25 32.40
C LEU A 100 -18.25 -1.29 31.22
N PHE A 101 -18.02 -1.78 29.99
CA PHE A 101 -18.23 -0.96 28.78
C PHE A 101 -19.68 -0.51 28.68
N GLN A 102 -20.63 -1.42 28.91
CA GLN A 102 -22.05 -1.12 28.92
C GLN A 102 -22.43 -0.11 30.03
N GLU A 103 -21.95 -0.31 31.26
CA GLU A 103 -22.22 0.56 32.42
C GLU A 103 -21.67 1.97 32.22
N LYS A 104 -20.51 2.10 31.55
CA LYS A 104 -19.85 3.39 31.28
C LYS A 104 -20.27 4.02 29.95
N ARG A 105 -21.30 3.47 29.29
CA ARG A 105 -21.79 3.95 27.98
C ARG A 105 -20.70 4.01 26.91
N VAL A 106 -19.72 3.13 27.00
CA VAL A 106 -18.65 3.01 26.01
C VAL A 106 -19.10 2.04 24.94
N ASN A 107 -19.33 2.56 23.73
CA ASN A 107 -19.77 1.75 22.61
C ASN A 107 -18.58 1.00 22.03
N LEU A 108 -18.67 -0.32 21.94
CA LEU A 108 -17.66 -1.15 21.30
C LEU A 108 -17.88 -1.18 19.79
N LYS A 109 -16.88 -0.72 19.04
CA LYS A 109 -16.85 -0.81 17.57
C LYS A 109 -16.20 -2.12 17.11
N HIS A 110 -15.13 -2.52 17.78
CA HIS A 110 -14.42 -3.76 17.48
C HIS A 110 -13.89 -4.39 18.76
N ILE A 111 -13.93 -5.72 18.83
CA ILE A 111 -13.30 -6.48 19.90
C ILE A 111 -12.58 -7.70 19.34
N GLU A 112 -11.32 -7.84 19.70
CA GLU A 112 -10.48 -8.96 19.34
C GLU A 112 -9.91 -9.59 20.60
N SER A 113 -9.81 -10.91 20.62
CA SER A 113 -9.18 -11.65 21.71
C SER A 113 -8.03 -12.50 21.17
N ARG A 114 -6.90 -12.48 21.89
CA ARG A 114 -5.69 -13.24 21.56
C ARG A 114 -5.10 -13.83 22.83
N MET A 115 -4.56 -15.04 22.74
CA MET A 115 -3.82 -15.62 23.87
C MET A 115 -2.64 -14.71 24.23
N SER A 116 -2.49 -14.38 25.52
CA SER A 116 -1.37 -13.53 25.94
C SER A 116 -0.05 -14.26 25.70
N ARG A 117 0.90 -13.55 25.07
CA ARG A 117 2.30 -14.00 24.94
C ARG A 117 3.13 -13.67 26.19
N ARG A 118 2.60 -12.84 27.09
CA ARG A 118 3.28 -12.31 28.27
C ARG A 118 2.95 -13.11 29.52
N VAL A 119 1.69 -13.49 29.70
CA VAL A 119 1.22 -14.21 30.88
C VAL A 119 0.50 -15.51 30.46
N PRO A 120 0.98 -16.69 30.91
CA PRO A 120 0.29 -17.96 30.67
C PRO A 120 -1.12 -17.95 31.27
N ASN A 121 -2.08 -18.57 30.57
CA ASN A 121 -3.50 -18.64 30.96
C ASN A 121 -4.24 -17.29 30.99
N GLU A 122 -3.72 -16.27 30.32
CA GLU A 122 -4.45 -15.02 30.04
C GLU A 122 -4.78 -14.84 28.56
N VAL A 123 -5.80 -14.04 28.31
CA VAL A 123 -6.24 -13.56 27.01
C VAL A 123 -6.13 -12.05 27.00
N GLU A 124 -5.41 -11.50 26.02
CA GLU A 124 -5.38 -10.08 25.74
C GLU A 124 -6.58 -9.73 24.85
N ILE A 125 -7.32 -8.71 25.28
CA ILE A 125 -8.49 -8.17 24.60
C ILE A 125 -8.11 -6.82 24.04
N PHE A 126 -8.21 -6.67 22.72
CA PHE A 126 -8.18 -5.38 22.06
C PHE A 126 -9.63 -4.92 21.84
N ALA A 127 -9.97 -3.74 22.34
CA ALA A 127 -11.29 -3.15 22.19
C ALA A 127 -11.15 -1.76 21.56
N ASN A 128 -11.66 -1.60 20.33
CA ASN A 128 -11.90 -0.30 19.73
C ASN A 128 -13.27 0.19 20.19
N CYS A 129 -13.31 1.40 20.73
CA CYS A 129 -14.48 1.99 21.33
C CYS A 129 -14.70 3.43 20.93
N SER A 130 -15.97 3.82 20.92
CA SER A 130 -16.43 5.19 20.70
C SER A 130 -17.10 5.70 21.98
N CYS A 131 -16.52 6.75 22.53
CA CYS A 131 -17.00 7.40 23.76
C CYS A 131 -16.33 8.76 23.96
N SER A 132 -16.85 9.55 24.89
CA SER A 132 -16.21 10.79 25.34
C SER A 132 -14.94 10.52 26.17
N LYS A 133 -14.10 11.56 26.35
CA LYS A 133 -12.90 11.51 27.21
C LYS A 133 -13.21 11.01 28.60
N LYS A 134 -14.33 11.50 29.12
CA LYS A 134 -14.77 11.26 30.49
C LYS A 134 -15.14 9.78 30.65
N GLU A 135 -15.96 9.26 29.76
CA GLU A 135 -16.39 7.86 29.75
C GLU A 135 -15.20 6.91 29.56
N PHE A 136 -14.27 7.24 28.66
CA PHE A 136 -13.06 6.43 28.44
C PHE A 136 -12.16 6.38 29.68
N ASN A 137 -11.92 7.53 30.32
CA ASN A 137 -11.11 7.58 31.54
C ASN A 137 -11.78 6.86 32.72
N GLU A 138 -13.11 6.99 32.86
CA GLU A 138 -13.87 6.24 33.85
C GLU A 138 -13.79 4.74 33.60
N LEU A 139 -13.92 4.29 32.35
CA LEU A 139 -13.74 2.89 31.97
C LEU A 139 -12.33 2.37 32.34
N LEU A 140 -11.28 3.11 31.97
CA LEU A 140 -9.90 2.73 32.29
C LEU A 140 -9.67 2.59 33.80
N GLN A 141 -10.26 3.49 34.59
CA GLN A 141 -10.13 3.42 36.05
C GLN A 141 -10.76 2.16 36.63
N HIS A 142 -11.92 1.73 36.11
CA HIS A 142 -12.62 0.54 36.61
C HIS A 142 -12.03 -0.76 36.05
N LEU A 143 -11.48 -0.73 34.84
CA LEU A 143 -10.75 -1.88 34.28
C LEU A 143 -9.49 -2.17 35.10
N LYS A 144 -8.76 -1.16 35.59
CA LYS A 144 -7.53 -1.35 36.39
C LYS A 144 -7.74 -2.24 37.60
N ASP A 145 -8.94 -2.24 38.17
CA ASP A 145 -9.27 -3.04 39.34
C ASP A 145 -9.51 -4.53 39.01
N GLN A 146 -9.66 -4.87 37.72
CA GLN A 146 -10.09 -6.20 37.25
C GLN A 146 -9.11 -6.90 36.31
N VAL A 147 -8.09 -6.20 35.81
CA VAL A 147 -7.16 -6.72 34.80
C VAL A 147 -5.70 -6.53 35.19
N ASN A 148 -4.84 -7.43 34.72
CA ASN A 148 -3.41 -7.42 35.07
C ASN A 148 -2.59 -6.50 34.16
N ILE A 149 -3.00 -6.35 32.90
CA ILE A 149 -2.35 -5.49 31.92
C ILE A 149 -3.41 -4.54 31.36
N ILE A 150 -3.10 -3.24 31.30
CA ILE A 150 -3.84 -2.25 30.53
C ILE A 150 -2.85 -1.42 29.74
N SER A 151 -3.02 -1.39 28.44
CA SER A 151 -2.38 -0.46 27.53
C SER A 151 -3.46 0.21 26.71
N PHE A 152 -3.46 1.53 26.63
CA PHE A 152 -4.39 2.25 25.77
C PHE A 152 -3.58 3.11 24.82
N ASN A 153 -4.01 3.15 23.57
CA ASN A 153 -3.39 4.01 22.57
C ASN A 153 -4.23 5.29 22.52
N THR A 154 -3.92 6.22 23.41
CA THR A 154 -4.29 7.62 23.20
C THR A 154 -3.07 8.30 22.58
N PRO A 155 -3.08 8.63 21.28
CA PRO A 155 -2.17 9.65 20.79
C PRO A 155 -2.34 10.87 21.70
N ALA A 156 -1.24 11.45 22.17
CA ALA A 156 -1.28 12.64 23.04
C ALA A 156 -2.02 13.84 22.40
N HIS A 157 -2.39 13.73 21.12
CA HIS A 157 -3.19 14.66 20.33
C HIS A 157 -4.72 14.45 20.40
N VAL A 158 -5.24 13.27 20.80
CA VAL A 158 -6.71 13.03 20.77
C VAL A 158 -7.48 13.88 21.78
N TRP A 159 -6.79 14.53 22.72
CA TRP A 159 -7.44 15.30 23.77
C TRP A 159 -6.82 16.66 24.07
N SER A 160 -6.12 17.28 23.12
CA SER A 160 -5.88 18.72 23.22
C SER A 160 -7.24 19.41 23.10
N ALA A 161 -7.72 19.92 24.23
CA ALA A 161 -8.76 20.93 24.22
C ALA A 161 -8.26 22.07 23.33
N GLU A 162 -9.11 22.56 22.42
CA GLU A 162 -8.84 23.52 21.34
C GLU A 162 -8.53 22.88 19.99
N ALA A 163 -9.56 22.32 19.32
CA ALA A 163 -9.92 22.70 17.95
C ALA A 163 -11.18 21.93 17.49
N ASP A 164 -12.11 22.64 16.86
CA ASP A 164 -13.22 22.13 16.03
C ASP A 164 -12.67 21.50 14.72
N ASP A 165 -11.65 20.65 14.78
CA ASP A 165 -10.99 20.10 13.59
C ASP A 165 -11.53 18.71 13.26
N GLU A 166 -11.89 18.50 11.98
CA GLU A 166 -12.15 17.20 11.37
C GLU A 166 -11.12 16.17 11.85
N GLU A 167 -11.56 15.01 12.36
CA GLU A 167 -10.73 13.97 12.94
C GLU A 167 -9.65 13.52 11.94
N VAL A 168 -8.41 13.98 12.13
CA VAL A 168 -7.31 13.70 11.20
C VAL A 168 -6.96 12.20 11.25
N PRO A 169 -7.00 11.48 10.11
CA PRO A 169 -6.64 10.06 10.09
C PRO A 169 -5.22 9.82 10.57
N TRP A 170 -5.02 8.75 11.34
CA TRP A 170 -3.69 8.36 11.82
C TRP A 170 -2.73 8.07 10.66
N PHE A 171 -1.44 8.42 10.84
CA PHE A 171 -0.34 8.05 9.96
C PHE A 171 0.94 7.86 10.77
N PRO A 172 1.89 7.03 10.29
CA PRO A 172 3.17 6.85 10.97
C PRO A 172 3.94 8.17 10.98
N MET A 173 4.54 8.51 12.13
CA MET A 173 5.38 9.70 12.34
C MET A 173 6.88 9.39 12.25
N LYS A 174 7.25 8.11 12.39
CA LYS A 174 8.61 7.61 12.26
C LYS A 174 8.63 6.42 11.32
N ILE A 175 9.73 6.23 10.60
CA ILE A 175 9.92 5.10 9.68
C ILE A 175 9.70 3.73 10.37
N SER A 176 10.07 3.59 11.65
CA SER A 176 9.89 2.35 12.42
C SER A 176 8.41 2.01 12.66
N GLU A 177 7.52 2.99 12.62
CA GLU A 177 6.07 2.79 12.80
C GLU A 177 5.41 2.16 11.57
N LEU A 178 6.11 2.07 10.43
CA LEU A 178 5.67 1.28 9.27
C LEU A 178 5.53 -0.22 9.60
N ASP A 179 6.16 -0.69 10.69
CA ASP A 179 5.89 -2.03 11.23
C ASP A 179 4.40 -2.24 11.50
N GLN A 180 3.67 -1.20 11.94
CA GLN A 180 2.23 -1.29 12.22
C GLN A 180 1.39 -1.36 10.93
N CYS A 181 1.80 -0.63 9.90
CA CYS A 181 1.15 -0.63 8.59
C CYS A 181 1.30 -1.98 7.88
N SER A 182 2.47 -2.62 7.99
CA SER A 182 2.82 -3.81 7.21
C SER A 182 2.02 -5.08 7.53
N HIS A 183 1.38 -5.14 8.71
CA HIS A 183 0.55 -6.28 9.11
C HIS A 183 -0.90 -6.19 8.58
N ARG A 184 -1.31 -5.06 8.00
CA ARG A 184 -2.68 -4.83 7.51
C ARG A 184 -2.85 -5.25 6.05
N VAL A 185 -2.72 -6.55 5.80
CA VAL A 185 -2.84 -7.14 4.46
C VAL A 185 -4.30 -7.44 4.13
N LEU A 186 -4.78 -6.87 3.02
CA LEU A 186 -6.15 -6.98 2.53
C LEU A 186 -6.38 -8.24 1.68
N MET A 187 -5.44 -8.55 0.77
CA MET A 187 -5.61 -9.62 -0.22
C MET A 187 -4.28 -10.28 -0.60
N TYR A 188 -4.38 -11.47 -1.19
CA TYR A 188 -3.26 -12.23 -1.74
C TYR A 188 -2.13 -12.46 -0.73
N GLY A 189 -2.49 -12.65 0.54
CA GLY A 189 -1.61 -13.17 1.57
C GLY A 189 -1.47 -14.68 1.44
N SER A 190 -1.97 -15.42 2.42
CA SER A 190 -1.95 -16.89 2.43
C SER A 190 -3.10 -17.53 1.66
N GLU A 191 -4.18 -16.78 1.42
CA GLU A 191 -5.37 -17.24 0.73
C GLU A 191 -5.39 -16.67 -0.69
N LEU A 192 -5.70 -17.55 -1.65
CA LEU A 192 -5.74 -17.24 -3.07
C LEU A 192 -7.20 -17.30 -3.54
N ASP A 193 -7.57 -16.43 -4.46
CA ASP A 193 -8.89 -16.48 -5.10
C ASP A 193 -9.05 -17.79 -5.91
N ALA A 194 -10.29 -18.24 -6.12
CA ALA A 194 -10.59 -19.54 -6.73
C ALA A 194 -10.15 -19.67 -8.20
N ASP A 195 -10.02 -18.54 -8.89
CA ASP A 195 -9.54 -18.40 -10.27
C ASP A 195 -8.01 -18.26 -10.36
N HIS A 196 -7.31 -18.12 -9.23
CA HIS A 196 -5.86 -18.07 -9.21
C HIS A 196 -5.26 -19.41 -9.70
N PRO A 197 -4.24 -19.42 -10.58
CA PRO A 197 -3.67 -20.65 -11.15
C PRO A 197 -3.15 -21.62 -10.08
N GLY A 198 -2.57 -21.09 -9.00
CA GLY A 198 -2.13 -21.84 -7.83
C GLY A 198 -3.21 -22.24 -6.81
N PHE A 199 -4.51 -21.96 -7.04
CA PHE A 199 -5.57 -22.23 -6.05
C PHE A 199 -5.69 -23.72 -5.68
N LYS A 200 -5.49 -24.61 -6.67
CA LYS A 200 -5.54 -26.06 -6.48
C LYS A 200 -4.17 -26.69 -6.23
N ASP A 201 -3.10 -25.90 -6.27
CA ASP A 201 -1.75 -26.37 -6.01
C ASP A 201 -1.40 -26.22 -4.53
N ASN A 202 -1.38 -27.34 -3.81
CA ASN A 202 -1.07 -27.35 -2.38
C ASN A 202 0.38 -26.95 -2.10
N ILE A 203 1.32 -27.29 -2.99
CA ILE A 203 2.75 -26.96 -2.83
C ILE A 203 2.93 -25.45 -2.97
N TYR A 204 2.31 -24.85 -3.99
CA TYR A 204 2.34 -23.40 -4.17
C TYR A 204 1.68 -22.65 -2.99
N ARG A 205 0.57 -23.15 -2.47
CA ARG A 205 -0.12 -22.56 -1.31
C ARG A 205 0.71 -22.63 -0.03
N GLU A 206 1.37 -23.76 0.23
CA GLU A 206 2.32 -23.88 1.35
C GLU A 206 3.51 -22.94 1.17
N ARG A 207 4.04 -22.85 -0.05
CA ARG A 207 5.11 -21.92 -0.39
C ARG A 207 4.71 -20.45 -0.17
N ARG A 208 3.46 -20.08 -0.47
CA ARG A 208 2.91 -18.74 -0.17
C ARG A 208 2.79 -18.45 1.31
N LYS A 209 2.36 -19.42 2.12
CA LYS A 209 2.33 -19.27 3.59
C LYS A 209 3.71 -18.99 4.16
N TYR A 210 4.75 -19.65 3.63
CA TYR A 210 6.14 -19.36 4.02
C TYR A 210 6.52 -17.90 3.74
N PHE A 211 6.21 -17.36 2.56
CA PHE A 211 6.48 -15.95 2.24
C PHE A 211 5.71 -14.97 3.15
N VAL A 212 4.45 -15.29 3.47
CA VAL A 212 3.65 -14.51 4.43
C VAL A 212 4.31 -14.49 5.80
N GLU A 213 4.75 -15.64 6.29
CA GLU A 213 5.42 -15.73 7.59
C GLU A 213 6.73 -14.93 7.62
N VAL A 214 7.54 -15.00 6.55
CA VAL A 214 8.77 -14.20 6.40
C VAL A 214 8.46 -12.70 6.51
N ALA A 215 7.50 -12.22 5.74
CA ALA A 215 7.14 -10.80 5.74
C ALA A 215 6.52 -10.34 7.07
N MET A 216 5.66 -11.15 7.69
CA MET A 216 5.01 -10.81 8.97
C MET A 216 5.99 -10.78 10.15
N ASN A 217 7.09 -11.54 10.07
CA ASN A 217 8.12 -11.58 11.10
C ASN A 217 9.19 -10.49 10.94
N TYR A 218 9.26 -9.83 9.79
CA TYR A 218 10.19 -8.73 9.55
C TYR A 218 9.86 -7.50 10.41
N LYS A 219 10.88 -6.86 10.95
CA LYS A 219 10.80 -5.59 11.69
C LYS A 219 11.81 -4.59 11.18
N PHE A 220 11.46 -3.31 11.25
CA PHE A 220 12.35 -2.23 10.85
C PHE A 220 13.71 -2.34 11.57
N GLY A 221 14.79 -2.16 10.80
CA GLY A 221 16.17 -2.25 11.28
C GLY A 221 16.80 -3.64 11.20
N GLN A 222 16.02 -4.68 10.90
CA GLN A 222 16.55 -6.01 10.62
C GLN A 222 17.01 -6.13 9.16
N PRO A 223 18.00 -6.97 8.85
CA PRO A 223 18.26 -7.35 7.46
C PRO A 223 17.05 -8.13 6.91
N ILE A 224 16.72 -7.90 5.64
CA ILE A 224 15.60 -8.59 4.99
C ILE A 224 15.96 -10.08 4.82
N PRO A 225 15.09 -11.02 5.26
CA PRO A 225 15.36 -12.44 5.13
C PRO A 225 15.60 -12.85 3.68
N ARG A 226 16.70 -13.57 3.47
CA ARG A 226 17.05 -14.15 2.16
C ARG A 226 16.21 -15.41 1.92
N ILE A 227 15.80 -15.58 0.67
CA ILE A 227 14.97 -16.70 0.22
C ILE A 227 15.82 -17.63 -0.63
N GLU A 228 15.83 -18.90 -0.26
CA GLU A 228 16.27 -19.96 -1.16
C GLU A 228 15.14 -20.27 -2.15
N TYR A 229 15.20 -19.65 -3.32
CA TYR A 229 14.24 -19.88 -4.40
C TYR A 229 14.44 -21.27 -5.02
N THR A 230 13.34 -21.95 -5.32
CA THR A 230 13.39 -23.28 -5.94
C THR A 230 13.87 -23.17 -7.40
N PRO A 231 14.40 -24.26 -7.98
CA PRO A 231 14.76 -24.28 -9.40
C PRO A 231 13.58 -23.96 -10.33
N GLU A 232 12.34 -24.24 -9.92
CA GLU A 232 11.14 -23.89 -10.69
C GLU A 232 10.86 -22.39 -10.65
N GLU A 233 10.91 -21.78 -9.46
CA GLU A 233 10.76 -20.33 -9.27
C GLU A 233 11.80 -19.56 -10.11
N VAL A 234 13.07 -19.99 -10.08
CA VAL A 234 14.15 -19.39 -10.86
C VAL A 234 13.91 -19.54 -12.37
N ARG A 235 13.40 -20.70 -12.84
CA ARG A 235 13.04 -20.87 -14.25
C ARG A 235 11.90 -19.94 -14.68
N THR A 236 10.87 -19.80 -13.86
CA THR A 236 9.74 -18.88 -14.11
C THR A 236 10.24 -17.44 -14.25
N TRP A 237 11.08 -16.99 -13.31
CA TRP A 237 11.75 -15.69 -13.39
C TRP A 237 12.55 -15.54 -14.69
N GLY A 238 13.38 -16.53 -15.05
CA GLY A 238 14.21 -16.48 -16.24
C GLY A 238 13.41 -16.32 -17.54
N VAL A 239 12.24 -16.96 -17.63
CA VAL A 239 11.32 -16.76 -18.76
C VAL A 239 10.87 -15.30 -18.86
N VAL A 240 10.40 -14.71 -17.76
CA VAL A 240 9.92 -13.32 -17.71
C VAL A 240 11.05 -12.34 -18.02
N PHE A 241 12.19 -12.51 -17.34
CA PHE A 241 13.39 -11.68 -17.50
C PHE A 241 13.85 -11.64 -18.95
N ARG A 242 13.95 -12.80 -19.60
CA ARG A 242 14.43 -12.91 -20.98
C ARG A 242 13.49 -12.24 -21.98
N GLU A 243 12.18 -12.41 -21.84
CA GLU A 243 11.23 -11.81 -22.80
C GLU A 243 11.12 -10.30 -22.64
N LEU A 244 11.11 -9.77 -21.41
CA LEU A 244 11.07 -8.33 -21.18
C LEU A 244 12.37 -7.63 -21.57
N THR A 245 13.54 -8.25 -21.32
CA THR A 245 14.84 -7.69 -21.69
C THR A 245 15.00 -7.47 -23.20
N LYS A 246 14.29 -8.25 -24.04
CA LYS A 246 14.24 -8.00 -25.49
C LYS A 246 13.49 -6.72 -25.85
N LEU A 247 12.50 -6.32 -25.05
CA LEU A 247 11.64 -5.16 -25.31
C LEU A 247 12.20 -3.86 -24.74
N TYR A 248 12.89 -3.91 -23.60
CA TYR A 248 13.36 -2.71 -22.90
C TYR A 248 14.13 -1.71 -23.78
N PRO A 249 15.07 -2.10 -24.66
CA PRO A 249 15.85 -1.13 -25.45
C PRO A 249 15.00 -0.19 -26.30
N THR A 250 13.81 -0.63 -26.73
CA THR A 250 12.92 0.16 -27.58
C THR A 250 11.72 0.74 -26.82
N HIS A 251 11.32 0.12 -25.70
CA HIS A 251 10.09 0.47 -24.99
C HIS A 251 10.32 1.24 -23.69
N ALA A 252 11.37 0.92 -22.93
CA ALA A 252 11.60 1.50 -21.60
C ALA A 252 12.24 2.90 -21.68
N CYS A 253 11.96 3.74 -20.69
CA CYS A 253 12.57 5.06 -20.59
C CYS A 253 14.08 4.99 -20.30
N ARG A 254 14.80 6.06 -20.59
CA ARG A 254 16.26 6.14 -20.44
C ARG A 254 16.74 5.90 -19.01
N GLU A 255 16.00 6.35 -18.01
CA GLU A 255 16.33 6.18 -16.59
C GLU A 255 16.31 4.70 -16.20
N TYR A 256 15.31 3.95 -16.69
CA TYR A 256 15.25 2.50 -16.56
C TYR A 256 16.47 1.82 -17.19
N LEU A 257 16.77 2.16 -18.45
CA LEU A 257 17.89 1.59 -19.20
C LEU A 257 19.26 1.93 -18.60
N LYS A 258 19.37 3.06 -17.89
CA LYS A 258 20.57 3.44 -17.14
C LYS A 258 20.76 2.59 -15.88
N ASN A 259 19.68 2.23 -15.20
CA ASN A 259 19.75 1.57 -13.89
C ASN A 259 19.75 0.04 -13.97
N LEU A 260 19.10 -0.58 -14.97
CA LEU A 260 19.08 -2.05 -15.12
C LEU A 260 20.48 -2.69 -15.22
N PRO A 261 21.47 -2.15 -15.97
CA PRO A 261 22.82 -2.70 -15.99
C PRO A 261 23.52 -2.65 -14.63
N LEU A 262 23.20 -1.65 -13.80
CA LEU A 262 23.77 -1.50 -12.47
C LEU A 262 23.17 -2.54 -11.51
N LEU A 263 21.86 -2.78 -11.60
CA LEU A 263 21.18 -3.87 -10.88
C LEU A 263 21.70 -5.25 -11.29
N THR A 264 22.00 -5.46 -12.58
CA THR A 264 22.66 -6.68 -13.09
C THR A 264 24.03 -6.88 -12.44
N ARG A 265 24.81 -5.80 -12.33
CA ARG A 265 26.18 -5.84 -11.78
C ARG A 265 26.22 -6.01 -10.27
N TYR A 266 25.36 -5.32 -9.53
CA TYR A 266 25.47 -5.20 -8.07
C TYR A 266 24.41 -5.97 -7.28
N CYS A 267 23.26 -6.29 -7.90
CA CYS A 267 22.13 -6.94 -7.23
C CYS A 267 21.81 -8.33 -7.81
N GLY A 268 22.60 -8.82 -8.76
CA GLY A 268 22.45 -10.17 -9.31
C GLY A 268 21.24 -10.36 -10.23
N TYR A 269 20.77 -9.30 -10.89
CA TYR A 269 19.71 -9.42 -11.91
C TYR A 269 20.22 -10.21 -13.11
N LYS A 270 19.82 -11.47 -13.20
CA LYS A 270 20.20 -12.37 -14.30
C LYS A 270 19.05 -13.32 -14.60
N GLU A 271 19.07 -13.93 -15.78
CA GLU A 271 18.07 -14.92 -16.18
C GLU A 271 18.04 -16.14 -15.24
N ASP A 272 19.19 -16.53 -14.69
CA ASP A 272 19.39 -17.70 -13.85
C ASP A 272 19.40 -17.40 -12.34
N ASN A 273 19.05 -16.17 -11.93
CA ASN A 273 19.08 -15.77 -10.53
C ASN A 273 18.02 -14.71 -10.20
N ILE A 274 17.18 -15.00 -9.19
CA ILE A 274 16.24 -14.03 -8.62
C ILE A 274 17.00 -13.15 -7.61
N PRO A 275 17.00 -11.82 -7.78
CA PRO A 275 17.61 -10.89 -6.83
C PRO A 275 17.02 -11.01 -5.42
N GLN A 276 17.87 -10.85 -4.40
CA GLN A 276 17.43 -10.82 -3.01
C GLN A 276 17.06 -9.40 -2.59
N LEU A 277 15.94 -9.24 -1.89
CA LEU A 277 15.46 -7.91 -1.47
C LEU A 277 16.46 -7.15 -0.60
N GLU A 278 17.25 -7.84 0.23
CA GLU A 278 18.30 -7.19 1.04
C GLU A 278 19.32 -6.46 0.16
N ASP A 279 19.86 -7.13 -0.86
CA ASP A 279 20.85 -6.54 -1.77
C ASP A 279 20.26 -5.37 -2.56
N VAL A 280 19.00 -5.52 -2.99
CA VAL A 280 18.24 -4.47 -3.68
C VAL A 280 18.00 -3.27 -2.76
N SER A 281 17.62 -3.50 -1.50
CA SER A 281 17.36 -2.45 -0.51
C SER A 281 18.61 -1.62 -0.24
N LEU A 282 19.75 -2.29 -0.05
CA LEU A 282 21.05 -1.65 0.14
C LEU A 282 21.44 -0.81 -1.08
N PHE A 283 21.28 -1.36 -2.29
CA PHE A 283 21.55 -0.63 -3.53
C PHE A 283 20.67 0.60 -3.71
N LEU A 284 19.35 0.49 -3.48
CA LEU A 284 18.44 1.63 -3.58
C LEU A 284 18.79 2.73 -2.57
N ARG A 285 19.19 2.34 -1.36
CA ARG A 285 19.54 3.29 -0.30
C ARG A 285 20.71 4.17 -0.72
N ASP A 286 21.72 3.56 -1.31
CA ASP A 286 22.92 4.27 -1.78
C ASP A 286 22.66 5.13 -3.03
N ARG A 287 21.59 4.85 -3.78
CA ARG A 287 21.27 5.52 -5.05
C ARG A 287 20.30 6.67 -4.93
N SER A 288 19.24 6.49 -4.15
CA SER A 288 18.14 7.45 -4.03
C SER A 288 17.62 7.58 -2.60
N GLY A 289 18.18 6.86 -1.63
CA GLY A 289 17.66 6.77 -0.27
C GLY A 289 16.41 5.91 -0.15
N PHE A 290 15.94 5.27 -1.23
CA PHE A 290 14.87 4.28 -1.12
C PHE A 290 15.34 2.99 -0.48
N THR A 291 14.44 2.31 0.21
CA THR A 291 14.63 0.95 0.70
C THR A 291 13.41 0.12 0.33
N VAL A 292 13.56 -1.20 0.30
CA VAL A 292 12.42 -2.10 0.18
C VAL A 292 12.10 -2.73 1.53
N ARG A 293 10.83 -3.09 1.70
CA ARG A 293 10.32 -3.81 2.87
C ARG A 293 9.54 -5.03 2.40
N PRO A 294 9.81 -6.25 2.91
CA PRO A 294 9.01 -7.41 2.55
C PRO A 294 7.56 -7.22 3.02
N VAL A 295 6.61 -7.49 2.13
CA VAL A 295 5.18 -7.46 2.45
C VAL A 295 4.53 -8.78 2.05
N ALA A 296 3.58 -9.24 2.86
CA ALA A 296 2.97 -10.54 2.66
C ALA A 296 1.93 -10.56 1.53
N GLY A 297 1.42 -9.39 1.14
CA GLY A 297 0.38 -9.21 0.13
C GLY A 297 -0.01 -7.75 0.02
N TYR A 298 -1.21 -7.47 -0.48
CA TYR A 298 -1.67 -6.10 -0.71
C TYR A 298 -2.03 -5.38 0.57
N LEU A 299 -1.51 -4.16 0.75
CA LEU A 299 -1.89 -3.27 1.86
C LEU A 299 -3.06 -2.36 1.45
N SER A 300 -3.65 -1.66 2.42
CA SER A 300 -4.54 -0.55 2.09
C SER A 300 -3.80 0.54 1.30
N PRO A 301 -4.45 1.28 0.39
CA PRO A 301 -3.80 2.41 -0.30
C PRO A 301 -3.16 3.41 0.67
N ARG A 302 -3.82 3.68 1.80
CA ARG A 302 -3.28 4.55 2.87
C ARG A 302 -1.96 4.04 3.42
N ASP A 303 -1.88 2.75 3.77
CA ASP A 303 -0.68 2.14 4.34
C ASP A 303 0.46 2.02 3.32
N PHE A 304 0.13 1.65 2.09
CA PHE A 304 1.11 1.54 1.02
C PHE A 304 1.71 2.91 0.68
N LEU A 305 0.87 3.92 0.44
CA LEU A 305 1.32 5.27 0.11
C LEU A 305 2.08 5.92 1.27
N ALA A 306 1.67 5.67 2.53
CA ALA A 306 2.41 6.15 3.69
C ALA A 306 3.87 5.65 3.70
N GLY A 307 4.14 4.42 3.25
CA GLY A 307 5.50 3.90 3.10
C GLY A 307 6.37 4.75 2.15
N LEU A 308 5.79 5.22 1.04
CA LEU A 308 6.50 6.03 0.05
C LEU A 308 6.98 7.38 0.63
N ALA A 309 6.27 7.94 1.62
CA ALA A 309 6.67 9.16 2.31
C ALA A 309 8.05 9.03 2.98
N TYR A 310 8.37 7.81 3.42
CA TYR A 310 9.63 7.44 4.07
C TYR A 310 10.66 6.85 3.10
N ARG A 311 10.40 6.91 1.78
CA ARG A 311 11.16 6.19 0.76
C ARG A 311 11.25 4.69 1.04
N VAL A 312 10.17 4.09 1.55
CA VAL A 312 10.06 2.66 1.77
C VAL A 312 9.04 2.09 0.79
N PHE A 313 9.50 1.20 -0.07
CA PHE A 313 8.63 0.48 -1.01
C PHE A 313 8.31 -0.90 -0.46
N ASN A 314 7.02 -1.20 -0.26
CA ASN A 314 6.56 -2.52 0.18
C ASN A 314 6.60 -3.48 -1.01
N CYS A 315 7.37 -4.55 -0.91
CA CYS A 315 7.73 -5.43 -2.01
C CYS A 315 7.43 -6.89 -1.64
N THR A 316 6.71 -7.61 -2.48
CA THR A 316 6.49 -9.05 -2.27
C THR A 316 7.75 -9.87 -2.60
N GLN A 317 7.86 -11.07 -2.02
CA GLN A 317 8.97 -12.00 -2.26
C GLN A 317 8.57 -13.27 -3.02
N TYR A 318 7.27 -13.55 -3.17
CA TYR A 318 6.81 -14.73 -3.87
C TYR A 318 6.91 -14.57 -5.39
N VAL A 319 7.06 -15.67 -6.10
CA VAL A 319 7.08 -15.72 -7.57
C VAL A 319 5.72 -16.20 -8.07
N ARG A 320 5.24 -15.66 -9.18
CA ARG A 320 4.02 -16.13 -9.87
C ARG A 320 4.06 -17.63 -10.17
N HIS A 321 2.89 -18.21 -10.35
CA HIS A 321 2.74 -19.64 -10.66
C HIS A 321 3.36 -19.99 -12.02
N SER A 322 4.05 -21.12 -12.11
CA SER A 322 4.84 -21.52 -13.29
C SER A 322 4.02 -21.87 -14.53
N THR A 323 2.73 -22.20 -14.37
CA THR A 323 1.84 -22.56 -15.49
C THR A 323 1.57 -21.41 -16.44
N ASP A 324 1.67 -20.18 -15.97
CA ASP A 324 1.48 -18.98 -16.80
C ASP A 324 2.52 -17.92 -16.43
N PRO A 325 3.77 -18.07 -16.89
CA PRO A 325 4.86 -17.19 -16.48
C PRO A 325 4.70 -15.77 -17.05
N LEU A 326 4.01 -15.60 -18.17
CA LEU A 326 3.90 -14.31 -18.85
C LEU A 326 2.77 -13.45 -18.28
N TYR A 327 2.00 -13.99 -17.34
CA TYR A 327 0.84 -13.35 -16.75
C TYR A 327 0.79 -13.58 -15.24
N THR A 328 0.36 -12.57 -14.49
CA THR A 328 0.03 -12.75 -13.08
C THR A 328 -1.02 -11.74 -12.64
N PRO A 329 -2.03 -12.16 -11.86
CA PRO A 329 -2.96 -11.27 -11.19
C PRO A 329 -2.33 -10.48 -10.02
N GLU A 330 -1.20 -10.97 -9.52
CA GLU A 330 -0.56 -10.48 -8.30
C GLU A 330 0.73 -9.72 -8.63
N PRO A 331 1.16 -8.74 -7.79
CA PRO A 331 2.42 -8.05 -7.94
C PRO A 331 3.48 -8.96 -7.34
N ASP A 332 3.83 -10.03 -8.05
CA ASP A 332 4.86 -10.97 -7.65
C ASP A 332 6.24 -10.32 -7.74
N THR A 333 7.28 -11.00 -7.25
CA THR A 333 8.64 -10.46 -7.23
C THR A 333 9.15 -10.08 -8.63
N CYS A 334 8.65 -10.69 -9.71
CA CYS A 334 8.96 -10.25 -11.08
C CYS A 334 8.47 -8.82 -11.33
N HIS A 335 7.21 -8.51 -10.97
CA HIS A 335 6.64 -7.17 -11.09
C HIS A 335 7.43 -6.15 -10.26
N GLU A 336 7.72 -6.48 -9.01
CA GLU A 336 8.42 -5.56 -8.11
C GLU A 336 9.85 -5.26 -8.59
N LEU A 337 10.61 -6.32 -8.86
CA LEU A 337 12.02 -6.20 -9.18
C LEU A 337 12.27 -5.68 -10.59
N LEU A 338 11.47 -6.07 -11.58
CA LEU A 338 11.65 -5.65 -12.97
C LEU A 338 10.87 -4.40 -13.33
N GLY A 339 9.75 -4.13 -12.65
CA GLY A 339 8.94 -2.94 -12.87
C GLY A 339 9.44 -1.75 -12.05
N HIS A 340 9.34 -1.83 -10.71
CA HIS A 340 9.55 -0.68 -9.81
C HIS A 340 11.01 -0.34 -9.55
N VAL A 341 11.82 -1.35 -9.16
CA VAL A 341 13.17 -1.13 -8.60
C VAL A 341 14.09 -0.30 -9.52
N PRO A 342 14.14 -0.51 -10.85
CA PRO A 342 15.03 0.28 -11.71
C PRO A 342 14.74 1.78 -11.68
N LEU A 343 13.48 2.19 -11.52
CA LEU A 343 13.12 3.60 -11.43
C LEU A 343 13.25 4.16 -10.02
N LEU A 344 13.00 3.36 -8.99
CA LEU A 344 13.29 3.78 -7.61
C LEU A 344 14.78 4.10 -7.39
N ALA A 345 15.68 3.55 -8.22
CA ALA A 345 17.11 3.88 -8.21
C ALA A 345 17.45 5.23 -8.88
N ASP A 346 16.49 5.90 -9.55
CA ASP A 346 16.64 7.25 -10.07
C ASP A 346 16.21 8.29 -9.02
N PRO A 347 17.07 9.27 -8.66
CA PRO A 347 16.75 10.26 -7.64
C PRO A 347 15.52 11.13 -7.95
N LYS A 348 15.23 11.44 -9.21
CA LYS A 348 14.08 12.30 -9.57
C LYS A 348 12.79 11.51 -9.46
N PHE A 349 12.79 10.27 -9.94
CA PHE A 349 11.65 9.38 -9.78
C PHE A 349 11.39 9.07 -8.30
N ALA A 350 12.44 8.80 -7.50
CA ALA A 350 12.31 8.61 -6.06
C ALA A 350 11.68 9.83 -5.35
N GLN A 351 12.08 11.06 -5.71
CA GLN A 351 11.46 12.27 -5.18
C GLN A 351 9.98 12.37 -5.58
N PHE A 352 9.66 12.06 -6.83
CA PHE A 352 8.28 12.02 -7.31
C PHE A 352 7.43 11.02 -6.52
N SER A 353 7.90 9.78 -6.34
CA SER A 353 7.22 8.76 -5.53
C SER A 353 7.03 9.18 -4.08
N GLN A 354 8.06 9.81 -3.49
CA GLN A 354 7.98 10.31 -2.12
C GLN A 354 6.95 11.44 -1.96
N GLU A 355 6.81 12.33 -2.95
CA GLU A 355 5.83 13.42 -2.93
C GLU A 355 4.40 12.88 -2.84
N ILE A 356 4.09 11.80 -3.56
CA ILE A 356 2.78 11.11 -3.47
C ILE A 356 2.57 10.57 -2.05
N GLY A 357 3.59 9.96 -1.46
CA GLY A 357 3.49 9.45 -0.09
C GLY A 357 3.32 10.55 0.95
N LEU A 358 4.03 11.67 0.83
CA LEU A 358 3.87 12.82 1.73
C LEU A 358 2.49 13.46 1.62
N ALA A 359 1.92 13.48 0.42
CA ALA A 359 0.56 13.94 0.19
C ALA A 359 -0.48 13.05 0.87
N SER A 360 -0.22 11.74 1.06
CA SER A 360 -1.17 10.81 1.67
C SER A 360 -1.22 10.87 3.20
N LEU A 361 -0.19 11.44 3.85
CA LEU A 361 -0.14 11.52 5.32
C LEU A 361 -1.20 12.46 5.89
N GLY A 362 -2.12 11.92 6.70
CA GLY A 362 -3.22 12.67 7.30
C GLY A 362 -4.31 13.12 6.30
N ALA A 363 -4.27 12.64 5.05
CA ALA A 363 -5.30 12.91 4.06
C ALA A 363 -6.58 12.12 4.35
N SER A 364 -7.74 12.63 3.93
CA SER A 364 -9.03 11.91 3.97
C SER A 364 -8.99 10.63 3.13
N ASP A 365 -9.90 9.68 3.36
CA ASP A 365 -9.95 8.45 2.54
C ASP A 365 -10.26 8.76 1.06
N GLU A 366 -11.10 9.77 0.80
CA GLU A 366 -11.38 10.23 -0.56
C GLU A 366 -10.11 10.74 -1.26
N ASP A 367 -9.32 11.56 -0.58
CA ASP A 367 -8.09 12.11 -1.14
C ASP A 367 -6.98 11.04 -1.27
N VAL A 368 -6.91 10.08 -0.34
CA VAL A 368 -6.05 8.90 -0.48
C VAL A 368 -6.44 8.12 -1.73
N GLN A 369 -7.74 7.92 -2.01
CA GLN A 369 -8.17 7.23 -3.22
C GLN A 369 -7.77 7.98 -4.49
N LYS A 370 -7.91 9.31 -4.51
CA LYS A 370 -7.46 10.15 -5.64
C LYS A 370 -5.95 10.04 -5.85
N LEU A 371 -5.16 10.08 -4.78
CA LEU A 371 -3.71 9.88 -4.82
C LEU A 371 -3.34 8.49 -5.32
N ALA A 372 -4.08 7.47 -4.89
CA ALA A 372 -3.90 6.09 -5.32
C ALA A 372 -4.15 5.95 -6.84
N THR A 373 -5.20 6.59 -7.37
CA THR A 373 -5.44 6.65 -8.83
C THR A 373 -4.31 7.37 -9.58
N CYS A 374 -3.80 8.50 -9.03
CA CYS A 374 -2.65 9.19 -9.62
C CYS A 374 -1.40 8.32 -9.60
N TYR A 375 -1.14 7.60 -8.50
CA TYR A 375 -0.06 6.62 -8.39
C TYR A 375 -0.19 5.55 -9.48
N PHE A 376 -1.40 4.99 -9.66
CA PHE A 376 -1.68 3.98 -10.66
C PHE A 376 -1.37 4.46 -12.09
N PHE A 377 -1.89 5.61 -12.49
CA PHE A 377 -1.66 6.14 -13.84
C PHE A 377 -0.29 6.80 -14.06
N THR A 378 0.57 6.78 -13.04
CA THR A 378 1.97 7.23 -13.16
C THR A 378 2.94 6.10 -12.86
N ILE A 379 3.12 5.74 -11.60
CA ILE A 379 4.12 4.74 -11.17
C ILE A 379 3.78 3.33 -11.69
N GLU A 380 2.51 2.97 -11.86
CA GLU A 380 2.14 1.64 -12.42
C GLU A 380 2.02 1.63 -13.95
N PHE A 381 1.34 2.62 -14.53
CA PHE A 381 0.98 2.61 -15.96
C PHE A 381 1.37 3.90 -16.72
N GLY A 382 2.33 4.66 -16.18
CA GLY A 382 2.76 5.92 -16.75
C GLY A 382 3.67 5.79 -17.97
N LEU A 383 3.49 6.74 -18.89
CA LEU A 383 4.32 6.95 -20.07
C LEU A 383 5.08 8.27 -19.97
N CYS A 384 6.24 8.35 -20.61
CA CYS A 384 6.97 9.59 -20.76
C CYS A 384 7.35 9.83 -22.22
N LYS A 385 7.60 11.10 -22.56
CA LYS A 385 8.11 11.48 -23.87
C LYS A 385 9.60 11.74 -23.79
N GLN A 386 10.38 11.06 -24.63
CA GLN A 386 11.82 11.23 -24.71
C GLN A 386 12.22 11.33 -26.18
N GLU A 387 12.85 12.44 -26.56
CA GLU A 387 13.29 12.67 -27.95
C GLU A 387 12.14 12.55 -28.97
N GLY A 388 10.94 13.00 -28.58
CA GLY A 388 9.74 12.94 -29.41
C GLY A 388 9.05 11.57 -29.46
N GLN A 389 9.61 10.54 -28.81
CA GLN A 389 9.09 9.18 -28.77
C GLN A 389 8.43 8.87 -27.42
N LEU A 390 7.39 8.05 -27.44
CA LEU A 390 6.80 7.50 -26.21
C LEU A 390 7.68 6.39 -25.64
N ARG A 391 7.81 6.38 -24.32
CA ARG A 391 8.54 5.37 -23.54
C ARG A 391 7.77 5.04 -22.28
N ALA A 392 7.79 3.77 -21.88
CA ALA A 392 7.18 3.31 -20.66
C ALA A 392 8.10 3.54 -19.46
N TYR A 393 7.50 4.00 -18.37
CA TYR A 393 8.12 4.00 -17.05
C TYR A 393 7.22 3.33 -15.99
N GLY A 394 5.94 3.13 -16.28
CA GLY A 394 5.04 2.39 -15.38
C GLY A 394 5.53 0.96 -15.11
N ALA A 395 5.56 0.55 -13.85
CA ALA A 395 6.01 -0.77 -13.42
C ALA A 395 5.13 -1.91 -13.96
N GLY A 396 3.81 -1.71 -14.00
CA GLY A 396 2.85 -2.62 -14.63
C GLY A 396 3.16 -2.85 -16.11
N LEU A 397 3.53 -1.79 -16.84
CA LEU A 397 3.99 -1.90 -18.22
C LEU A 397 5.33 -2.65 -18.31
N LEU A 398 6.32 -2.25 -17.52
CA LEU A 398 7.68 -2.79 -17.58
C LEU A 398 7.80 -4.23 -17.08
N SER A 399 6.74 -4.79 -16.51
CA SER A 399 6.63 -6.19 -16.07
C SER A 399 5.60 -7.02 -16.83
N SER A 400 4.90 -6.42 -17.81
CA SER A 400 3.87 -7.05 -18.63
C SER A 400 4.22 -6.98 -20.11
N ILE A 401 4.58 -8.12 -20.71
CA ILE A 401 5.01 -8.17 -22.12
C ILE A 401 3.91 -7.70 -23.07
N GLY A 402 2.67 -8.13 -22.84
CA GLY A 402 1.53 -7.79 -23.69
C GLY A 402 1.18 -6.32 -23.58
N GLU A 403 1.07 -5.81 -22.35
CA GLU A 403 0.64 -4.43 -22.12
C GLU A 403 1.72 -3.42 -22.49
N LEU A 404 3.00 -3.75 -22.31
CA LEU A 404 4.12 -2.92 -22.77
C LEU A 404 4.08 -2.65 -24.27
N ARG A 405 3.75 -3.68 -25.07
CA ARG A 405 3.62 -3.57 -26.53
C ARG A 405 2.38 -2.76 -26.90
N HIS A 406 1.26 -3.03 -26.22
CA HIS A 406 0.01 -2.34 -26.50
C HIS A 406 0.08 -0.85 -26.14
N ALA A 407 0.58 -0.48 -24.95
CA ALA A 407 0.64 0.90 -24.47
C ALA A 407 1.50 1.83 -25.34
N LEU A 408 2.40 1.29 -26.17
CA LEU A 408 3.25 2.03 -27.10
C LEU A 408 2.86 1.82 -28.57
N SER A 409 1.74 1.16 -28.86
CA SER A 409 1.21 1.02 -30.21
C SER A 409 0.30 2.20 -30.58
N ASP A 410 -0.03 2.30 -31.87
CA ASP A 410 -0.98 3.31 -32.38
C ASP A 410 -2.44 3.05 -31.93
N GLU A 411 -2.72 1.89 -31.34
CA GLU A 411 -4.05 1.52 -30.85
C GLU A 411 -4.34 2.06 -29.44
N ALA A 412 -3.31 2.40 -28.67
CA ALA A 412 -3.47 2.88 -27.31
C ALA A 412 -3.97 4.34 -27.26
N CYS A 413 -4.94 4.60 -26.38
CA CYS A 413 -5.34 5.98 -26.09
C CYS A 413 -4.35 6.60 -25.10
N VAL A 414 -3.66 7.67 -25.50
CA VAL A 414 -2.70 8.37 -24.65
C VAL A 414 -3.17 9.82 -24.42
N LYS A 415 -3.23 10.24 -23.16
CA LYS A 415 -3.59 11.61 -22.75
C LYS A 415 -2.47 12.24 -21.94
N MET A 416 -2.41 13.58 -21.91
CA MET A 416 -1.47 14.28 -21.02
C MET A 416 -1.87 14.03 -19.57
N PHE A 417 -0.88 13.75 -18.72
CA PHE A 417 -1.08 13.61 -17.28
C PHE A 417 -1.50 14.95 -16.67
N ASP A 418 -2.66 14.96 -16.02
CA ASP A 418 -3.15 16.06 -15.19
C ASP A 418 -3.82 15.44 -13.95
N PRO A 419 -3.21 15.53 -12.76
CA PRO A 419 -3.74 14.91 -11.55
C PRO A 419 -5.21 15.25 -11.25
N LYS A 420 -5.70 16.44 -11.63
CA LYS A 420 -7.09 16.84 -11.40
C LYS A 420 -8.09 16.07 -12.26
N ILE A 421 -7.65 15.58 -13.42
CA ILE A 421 -8.46 14.77 -14.34
C ILE A 421 -8.18 13.29 -14.09
N THR A 422 -6.90 12.93 -14.01
CA THR A 422 -6.42 11.55 -13.86
C THR A 422 -6.95 10.91 -12.57
N CYS A 423 -7.09 11.64 -11.46
CA CYS A 423 -7.56 11.05 -10.20
C CYS A 423 -8.99 10.50 -10.24
N HIS A 424 -9.77 10.85 -11.26
CA HIS A 424 -11.12 10.35 -11.50
C HIS A 424 -11.18 9.23 -12.54
N GLN A 425 -10.06 8.88 -13.17
CA GLN A 425 -10.01 7.81 -14.16
C GLN A 425 -10.19 6.44 -13.49
N GLU A 426 -11.02 5.60 -14.11
CA GLU A 426 -11.20 4.22 -13.65
C GLU A 426 -9.94 3.40 -13.93
N CYS A 427 -9.39 2.79 -12.88
CA CYS A 427 -8.27 1.87 -12.97
C CYS A 427 -8.80 0.49 -13.40
N LEU A 428 -8.39 0.04 -14.59
CA LEU A 428 -8.73 -1.30 -15.06
C LEU A 428 -7.69 -2.27 -14.56
N ILE A 429 -8.17 -3.31 -13.89
CA ILE A 429 -7.29 -4.26 -13.20
C ILE A 429 -7.19 -5.56 -14.00
N THR A 430 -8.29 -5.93 -14.66
CA THR A 430 -8.52 -7.21 -15.32
C THR A 430 -8.23 -7.21 -16.82
N THR A 431 -7.84 -6.06 -17.36
CA THR A 431 -7.66 -5.82 -18.78
C THR A 431 -6.56 -4.78 -18.95
N PHE A 432 -6.02 -4.66 -20.17
CA PHE A 432 -5.21 -3.50 -20.51
C PHE A 432 -5.97 -2.20 -20.24
N GLN A 433 -5.23 -1.14 -19.91
CA GLN A 433 -5.85 0.16 -19.68
C GLN A 433 -6.48 0.69 -20.96
N GLU A 434 -7.68 1.26 -20.84
CA GLU A 434 -8.33 1.98 -21.93
C GLU A 434 -7.62 3.31 -22.26
N VAL A 435 -6.90 3.86 -21.29
CA VAL A 435 -6.16 5.12 -21.44
C VAL A 435 -4.88 5.09 -20.60
N TYR A 436 -3.80 5.60 -21.18
CA TYR A 436 -2.51 5.83 -20.53
C TYR A 436 -2.26 7.32 -20.42
N PHE A 437 -1.48 7.72 -19.41
CA PHE A 437 -1.12 9.12 -19.20
C PHE A 437 0.36 9.35 -19.44
N VAL A 438 0.67 10.38 -20.24
CA VAL A 438 2.04 10.77 -20.58
C VAL A 438 2.45 12.07 -19.89
N SER A 439 3.68 12.12 -19.38
CA SER A 439 4.35 13.35 -18.93
C SER A 439 5.59 13.64 -19.78
N GLU A 440 5.96 14.90 -19.96
CA GLU A 440 7.20 15.28 -20.68
C GLU A 440 8.44 14.98 -19.84
N SER A 441 8.32 15.01 -18.51
CA SER A 441 9.38 14.60 -17.59
C SER A 441 8.87 14.21 -16.20
N PHE A 442 9.70 13.52 -15.41
CA PHE A 442 9.40 13.29 -13.99
C PHE A 442 9.34 14.58 -13.16
N GLU A 443 10.05 15.62 -13.57
CA GLU A 443 10.00 16.93 -12.90
C GLU A 443 8.62 17.57 -13.09
N GLU A 444 8.08 17.54 -14.30
CA GLU A 444 6.73 18.03 -14.60
C GLU A 444 5.67 17.23 -13.82
N ALA A 445 5.77 15.90 -13.80
CA ALA A 445 4.84 15.06 -13.04
C ALA A 445 4.88 15.38 -11.53
N LYS A 446 6.08 15.61 -10.98
CA LYS A 446 6.29 16.01 -9.59
C LYS A 446 5.70 17.38 -9.29
N GLU A 447 5.95 18.38 -10.13
CA GLU A 447 5.38 19.71 -9.96
C GLU A 447 3.84 19.66 -9.99
N LYS A 448 3.26 18.93 -10.95
CA LYS A 448 1.81 18.72 -11.03
C LYS A 448 1.26 18.03 -9.78
N MET A 449 1.94 17.01 -9.26
CA MET A 449 1.53 16.34 -8.03
C MET A 449 1.66 17.24 -6.79
N ARG A 450 2.67 18.12 -6.71
CA ARG A 450 2.75 19.13 -5.63
C ARG A 450 1.58 20.10 -5.67
N GLU A 451 1.25 20.62 -6.85
CA GLU A 451 0.09 21.50 -7.00
C GLU A 451 -1.22 20.78 -6.68
N PHE A 452 -1.32 19.50 -7.03
CA PHE A 452 -2.46 18.66 -6.62
C PHE A 452 -2.50 18.44 -5.11
N ALA A 453 -1.36 18.14 -4.47
CA ALA A 453 -1.28 17.92 -3.02
C ALA A 453 -1.71 19.14 -2.20
N LYS A 454 -1.53 20.37 -2.71
CA LYS A 454 -2.06 21.60 -2.08
C LYS A 454 -3.60 21.64 -2.02
N THR A 455 -4.28 20.83 -2.82
CA THR A 455 -5.76 20.75 -2.82
C THR A 455 -6.30 19.81 -1.74
N ILE A 456 -5.43 18.96 -1.16
CA ILE A 456 -5.77 18.03 -0.08
C ILE A 456 -5.94 18.82 1.22
N LYS A 457 -7.10 18.66 1.85
CA LYS A 457 -7.42 19.36 3.10
C LYS A 457 -6.83 18.59 4.29
N ARG A 458 -5.98 19.26 5.06
CA ARG A 458 -5.47 18.82 6.37
C ARG A 458 -5.05 20.04 7.19
N PRO A 459 -5.11 19.99 8.54
CA PRO A 459 -4.85 21.15 9.39
C PRO A 459 -3.35 21.50 9.53
N PHE A 460 -2.46 20.81 8.81
CA PHE A 460 -1.01 21.02 8.86
C PHE A 460 -0.35 20.66 7.53
N SER A 461 0.87 21.16 7.33
CA SER A 461 1.77 20.62 6.30
C SER A 461 2.73 19.60 6.91
N VAL A 462 3.26 18.70 6.10
CA VAL A 462 4.24 17.69 6.54
C VAL A 462 5.60 17.97 5.91
N TYR A 463 6.65 17.76 6.69
CA TYR A 463 8.03 17.81 6.23
C TYR A 463 8.73 16.51 6.58
N TYR A 464 9.39 15.87 5.62
CA TYR A 464 10.19 14.67 5.89
C TYR A 464 11.61 15.07 6.27
N ASN A 465 12.04 14.69 7.47
CA ASN A 465 13.39 14.86 7.93
C ASN A 465 14.22 13.58 7.65
N PRO A 466 15.15 13.61 6.67
CA PRO A 466 15.91 12.42 6.28
C PRO A 466 16.94 11.99 7.34
N TYR A 467 17.38 12.89 8.23
CA TYR A 467 18.37 12.59 9.26
C TYR A 467 17.78 11.77 10.41
N THR A 468 16.57 12.13 10.83
CA THR A 468 15.83 11.43 11.90
C THR A 468 14.88 10.36 11.36
N GLN A 469 14.71 10.30 10.03
CA GLN A 469 13.76 9.42 9.34
C GLN A 469 12.33 9.55 9.90
N SER A 470 11.93 10.79 10.17
CA SER A 470 10.63 11.15 10.76
C SER A 470 9.92 12.22 9.94
N VAL A 471 8.63 12.36 10.22
CA VAL A 471 7.81 13.45 9.67
C VAL A 471 7.60 14.51 10.73
N ASP A 472 7.92 15.75 10.40
CA ASP A 472 7.65 16.93 11.22
C ASP A 472 6.35 17.58 10.75
N LEU A 473 5.48 17.93 11.71
CA LEU A 473 4.22 18.62 11.42
C LEU A 473 4.44 20.12 11.48
N LEU A 474 4.25 20.77 10.34
CA LEU A 474 4.31 22.22 10.20
C LEU A 474 2.92 22.79 10.44
N LYS A 475 2.60 23.04 11.71
CA LYS A 475 1.28 23.50 12.17
C LYS A 475 1.30 24.87 12.85
N ASP A 476 2.48 25.31 13.30
CA ASP A 476 2.68 26.56 14.01
C ASP A 476 4.01 27.22 13.63
N THR A 477 4.17 28.51 13.94
CA THR A 477 5.37 29.29 13.60
C THR A 477 6.66 28.65 14.11
N ARG A 478 6.63 28.02 15.29
CA ARG A 478 7.82 27.40 15.90
C ARG A 478 8.27 26.17 15.11
N SER A 479 7.33 25.31 14.71
CA SER A 479 7.63 24.14 13.88
C SER A 479 8.23 24.54 12.53
N ILE A 480 7.74 25.64 11.93
CA ILE A 480 8.25 26.18 10.66
C ILE A 480 9.65 26.78 10.85
N GLU A 481 9.87 27.56 11.92
CA GLU A 481 11.16 28.17 12.23
C GLU A 481 12.29 27.12 12.36
N ASN A 482 12.02 25.97 13.00
CA ASN A 482 13.00 24.90 13.11
C ASN A 482 13.47 24.40 11.74
N VAL A 483 12.53 24.10 10.83
CA VAL A 483 12.87 23.63 9.47
C VAL A 483 13.58 24.73 8.65
N VAL A 484 13.19 26.00 8.82
CA VAL A 484 13.86 27.12 8.16
C VAL A 484 15.30 27.29 8.65
N GLN A 485 15.57 27.06 9.94
CA GLN A 485 16.93 27.11 10.49
C GLN A 485 17.82 26.02 9.87
N ASP A 486 17.30 24.80 9.74
CA ASP A 486 18.03 23.70 9.10
C ASP A 486 18.34 24.03 7.62
N LEU A 487 17.36 24.50 6.86
CA LEU A 487 17.55 24.89 5.45
C LEU A 487 18.52 26.06 5.28
N ARG A 488 18.58 26.99 6.24
CA ARG A 488 19.52 28.11 6.21
C ARG A 488 20.96 27.62 6.32
N SER A 489 21.23 26.56 7.07
CA SER A 489 22.56 25.94 7.15
C SER A 489 23.00 25.41 5.78
N ASP A 490 22.11 24.71 5.07
CA ASP A 490 22.38 24.18 3.74
C ASP A 490 22.61 25.30 2.72
N LEU A 491 21.77 26.35 2.74
CA LEU A 491 21.94 27.52 1.87
C LEU A 491 23.25 28.26 2.14
N THR A 492 23.67 28.35 3.41
CA THR A 492 24.95 28.97 3.77
C THR A 492 26.12 28.22 3.14
N THR A 493 26.07 26.88 3.16
CA THR A 493 27.09 26.04 2.52
C THR A 493 27.15 26.26 1.01
N ILE A 494 25.99 26.39 0.35
CA ILE A 494 25.91 26.69 -1.09
C ILE A 494 26.48 28.08 -1.38
N CYS A 495 26.12 29.10 -0.58
CA CYS A 495 26.65 30.45 -0.71
C CYS A 495 28.19 30.47 -0.55
N ASP A 496 28.74 29.74 0.41
CA ASP A 496 30.19 29.63 0.61
C ASP A 496 30.88 28.95 -0.58
N ALA A 497 30.26 27.91 -1.16
CA ALA A 497 30.76 27.25 -2.35
C ALA A 497 30.78 28.19 -3.56
N LEU A 498 29.71 28.96 -3.77
CA LEU A 498 29.63 29.98 -4.82
C LEU A 498 30.67 31.10 -4.61
N GLY A 499 30.87 31.56 -3.37
CA GLY A 499 31.88 32.55 -3.03
C GLY A 499 33.30 32.05 -3.31
N LYS A 500 33.60 30.79 -3.00
CA LYS A 500 34.87 30.14 -3.37
C LYS A 500 35.02 30.08 -4.89
N MET A 501 33.99 29.66 -5.62
CA MET A 501 34.04 29.62 -7.09
C MET A 501 34.31 30.99 -7.69
N ASN A 502 33.66 32.06 -7.21
CA ASN A 502 33.94 33.42 -7.67
C ASN A 502 35.42 33.81 -7.39
N THR A 503 35.93 33.48 -6.20
CA THR A 503 37.33 33.77 -5.82
C THR A 503 38.37 33.01 -6.65
N TYR A 504 38.11 31.74 -6.99
CA TYR A 504 39.08 30.86 -7.66
C TYR A 504 38.89 30.77 -9.19
N LEU A 505 37.70 31.06 -9.70
CA LEU A 505 37.34 30.92 -11.13
C LEU A 505 36.94 32.26 -11.78
N GLY A 506 36.77 33.34 -11.00
CA GLY A 506 36.45 34.68 -11.51
C GLY A 506 35.08 34.81 -12.17
N ILE A 507 34.11 33.99 -11.74
CA ILE A 507 32.71 33.99 -12.22
C ILE A 507 31.88 34.96 -11.38
#